data_AF-A0A1I2Z8Z0-F1
#
_entry.id   AF-A0A1I2Z8Z0-F1
#
_cell.length_a   1.000
_cell.length_b   1.000
_cell.length_c   1.000
_cell.angle_alpha   90.00
_cell.angle_beta   90.00
_cell.angle_gamma   90.00
#
_symmetry.space_group_name_H-M   'P 1'
#
loop_
_entity.id
_entity.type
_entity.pdbx_description
1 polymer ?
#
loop_
_entity_poly.entity_id
_entity_poly.type
_entity_poly.pdbx_seq_one_letter_code
_entity_poly.pdbx_strand_id
1 'polypeptide(L)'
;MPGEIRKLNDQGNGSGSIVIPKDALREWGLVDEDDGSVMSAHLHVTTSDDGVVMLQPLGEMDPTNDSPSKRSTGRSIPASKADL
;
A
#
# COMPACT_ATOMS: atom_id res chain seq x y z
N MET A 1 4.92 -14.89 17.78
CA MET A 1 4.57 -15.05 16.36
C MET A 1 5.40 -16.18 15.81
N PRO A 2 4.82 -17.23 15.20
CA PRO A 2 5.61 -18.22 14.49
C PRO A 2 6.28 -17.53 13.29
N GLY A 3 7.61 -17.55 13.24
CA GLY A 3 8.40 -17.06 12.12
C GLY A 3 8.92 -18.23 11.31
N GLU A 4 8.85 -18.13 9.98
CA GLU A 4 9.45 -19.11 9.08
C GLU A 4 10.77 -18.55 8.54
N ILE A 5 11.86 -19.31 8.66
CA ILE A 5 13.15 -18.93 8.08
C ILE A 5 13.10 -19.25 6.58
N ARG A 6 13.26 -18.22 5.73
CA ARG A 6 13.37 -18.39 4.28
C ARG A 6 14.73 -17.96 3.76
N LYS A 7 15.12 -18.56 2.64
CA LYS A 7 16.39 -18.28 1.98
C LYS A 7 16.31 -16.96 1.21
N LEU A 8 17.28 -16.08 1.45
CA LEU A 8 17.59 -14.95 0.58
C LEU A 8 18.37 -15.46 -0.65
N ASN A 9 17.87 -15.16 -1.85
CA ASN A 9 18.56 -15.47 -3.09
C ASN A 9 19.25 -14.21 -3.61
N ASP A 10 20.52 -14.33 -3.98
CA ASP A 10 21.27 -13.26 -4.63
C ASP A 10 20.75 -13.02 -6.04
N GLN A 11 20.55 -11.76 -6.41
CA GLN A 11 20.17 -11.33 -7.76
C GLN A 11 21.26 -10.51 -8.46
N GLY A 12 22.41 -10.31 -7.83
CA GLY A 12 23.48 -9.45 -8.32
C GLY A 12 23.22 -7.97 -8.05
N ASN A 13 24.20 -7.10 -8.37
CA ASN A 13 24.13 -5.64 -8.17
C ASN A 13 23.75 -5.18 -6.75
N GLY A 14 23.99 -6.02 -5.75
CA GLY A 14 23.64 -5.71 -4.35
C GLY A 14 22.16 -5.87 -4.02
N SER A 15 21.38 -6.59 -4.84
CA SER A 15 19.98 -6.92 -4.55
C SER A 15 19.79 -8.42 -4.29
N GLY A 16 18.69 -8.76 -3.65
CA GLY A 16 18.28 -10.13 -3.42
C GLY A 16 16.77 -10.28 -3.40
N SER A 17 16.31 -11.52 -3.55
CA SER A 17 14.89 -11.86 -3.52
C SER A 17 14.58 -12.94 -2.48
N ILE A 18 13.38 -12.84 -1.94
CA ILE A 18 12.77 -13.85 -1.09
C ILE A 18 11.48 -14.33 -1.74
N VAL A 19 11.11 -15.59 -1.48
CA VAL A 19 9.83 -16.12 -1.90
C VAL A 19 8.81 -15.87 -0.81
N ILE A 20 7.71 -15.22 -1.16
CA ILE A 20 6.52 -15.06 -0.30
C ILE A 20 5.55 -16.19 -0.70
N PRO A 21 5.17 -17.09 0.22
CA PRO A 21 4.26 -18.18 -0.07
C PRO A 21 2.91 -17.66 -0.54
N LYS A 22 2.30 -18.47 -1.40
CA LYS A 22 1.00 -18.18 -1.98
C LYS A 22 -0.08 -17.97 -0.91
N ASP A 23 -0.01 -18.67 0.20
CA ASP A 23 -0.99 -18.51 1.31
C ASP A 23 -0.92 -17.11 1.92
N ALA A 24 0.29 -16.57 2.16
CA ALA A 24 0.47 -15.20 2.64
C ALA A 24 0.01 -14.17 1.59
N LEU A 25 0.29 -14.41 0.31
CA LEU A 25 -0.20 -13.56 -0.78
C LEU A 25 -1.74 -13.57 -0.88
N ARG A 26 -2.38 -14.72 -0.62
CA ARG A 26 -3.84 -14.85 -0.58
C ARG A 26 -4.43 -14.08 0.59
N GLU A 27 -3.83 -14.17 1.78
CA GLU A 27 -4.23 -13.36 2.94
C GLU A 27 -4.10 -11.85 2.67
N TRP A 28 -3.17 -11.46 1.80
CA TRP A 28 -3.00 -10.08 1.34
C TRP A 28 -3.93 -9.65 0.21
N GLY A 29 -4.80 -10.55 -0.27
CA GLY A 29 -5.68 -10.29 -1.42
C GLY A 29 -4.93 -10.15 -2.75
N LEU A 30 -3.70 -10.67 -2.84
CA LEU A 30 -2.87 -10.64 -4.04
C LEU A 30 -2.97 -11.93 -4.87
N VAL A 31 -3.96 -12.76 -4.59
CA VAL A 31 -4.24 -13.98 -5.32
C VAL A 31 -5.68 -13.91 -5.78
N ASP A 32 -5.89 -14.05 -7.09
CA ASP A 32 -7.21 -14.14 -7.69
C ASP A 32 -7.98 -15.34 -7.12
N GLU A 33 -9.24 -15.12 -6.71
CA GLU A 33 -10.05 -16.15 -6.08
C GLU A 33 -10.59 -17.19 -7.09
N ASP A 34 -10.75 -16.80 -8.36
CA ASP A 34 -11.32 -17.62 -9.41
C ASP A 34 -10.28 -18.54 -10.04
N ASP A 35 -9.10 -18.01 -10.39
CA ASP A 35 -8.05 -18.77 -11.07
C ASP A 35 -6.83 -19.09 -10.19
N GLY A 36 -6.74 -18.49 -9.00
CA GLY A 36 -5.62 -18.69 -8.08
C GLY A 36 -4.30 -18.10 -8.57
N SER A 37 -4.29 -17.24 -9.57
CA SER A 37 -3.08 -16.58 -10.06
C SER A 37 -2.64 -15.46 -9.09
N VAL A 38 -1.33 -15.17 -9.07
CA VAL A 38 -0.81 -14.05 -8.26
C VAL A 38 -0.98 -12.77 -9.07
N MET A 39 -1.65 -11.79 -8.49
CA MET A 39 -1.88 -10.48 -9.08
C MET A 39 -0.62 -9.62 -9.03
N SER A 40 -0.46 -8.73 -10.01
CA SER A 40 0.60 -7.73 -10.00
C SER A 40 0.23 -6.62 -9.02
N ALA A 41 1.08 -6.36 -8.03
CA ALA A 41 0.84 -5.34 -7.01
C ALA A 41 2.13 -4.62 -6.60
N HIS A 42 1.96 -3.44 -6.02
CA HIS A 42 3.04 -2.70 -5.39
C HIS A 42 3.07 -3.00 -3.89
N LEU A 43 4.26 -3.21 -3.35
CA LEU A 43 4.45 -3.39 -1.91
C LEU A 43 5.09 -2.13 -1.33
N HIS A 44 4.52 -1.63 -0.25
CA HIS A 44 5.19 -0.67 0.60
C HIS A 44 6.21 -1.40 1.47
N VAL A 45 7.47 -0.96 1.39
CA VAL A 45 8.60 -1.55 2.12
C VAL A 45 9.10 -0.54 3.14
N THR A 46 9.00 -0.88 4.42
CA THR A 46 9.58 -0.08 5.50
C THR A 46 10.66 -0.87 6.21
N THR A 47 11.80 -0.23 6.43
CA THR A 47 12.93 -0.79 7.16
C THR A 47 13.08 -0.06 8.48
N SER A 48 13.16 -0.83 9.56
CA SER A 48 13.43 -0.33 10.90
C SER A 48 14.93 -0.43 11.24
N ASP A 49 15.39 0.37 12.20
CA ASP A 49 16.81 0.43 12.60
C ASP A 49 17.33 -0.87 13.22
N ASP A 50 16.44 -1.74 13.67
CA ASP A 50 16.73 -3.09 14.18
C ASP A 50 16.88 -4.13 13.06
N GLY A 51 16.79 -3.72 11.80
CA GLY A 51 16.91 -4.59 10.63
C GLY A 51 15.64 -5.34 10.27
N VAL A 52 14.50 -5.02 10.91
CA VAL A 52 13.20 -5.57 10.53
C VAL A 52 12.70 -4.90 9.26
N VAL A 53 12.36 -5.70 8.25
CA VAL A 53 11.69 -5.26 7.03
C VAL A 53 10.23 -5.64 7.11
N MET A 54 9.34 -4.65 7.03
CA MET A 54 7.90 -4.87 6.91
C MET A 54 7.47 -4.64 5.47
N LEU A 55 6.68 -5.59 4.96
CA LEU A 55 6.08 -5.55 3.63
C LEU A 55 4.57 -5.43 3.79
N GLN A 56 3.96 -4.48 3.08
CA GLN A 56 2.51 -4.31 3.07
C GLN A 56 2.01 -4.14 1.63
N PRO A 57 0.96 -4.85 1.20
CA PRO A 57 0.33 -4.60 -0.09
C PRO A 57 -0.26 -3.19 -0.12
N LEU A 58 0.03 -2.45 -1.18
CA LEU A 58 -0.78 -1.30 -1.55
C LEU A 58 -1.99 -1.88 -2.28
N GLY A 59 -3.17 -1.77 -1.67
CA GLY A 59 -4.42 -2.25 -2.28
C GLY A 59 -4.60 -1.69 -3.68
N GLU A 60 -5.38 -2.36 -4.53
CA GLU A 60 -5.71 -1.88 -5.87
C GLU A 60 -6.08 -0.39 -5.78
N MET A 61 -5.20 0.48 -6.30
CA MET A 61 -5.60 1.83 -6.59
C MET A 61 -6.65 1.71 -7.68
N ASP A 62 -7.92 1.69 -7.27
CA ASP A 62 -9.01 2.04 -8.16
C ASP A 62 -8.65 3.41 -8.74
N PRO A 63 -8.31 3.51 -10.04
CA PRO A 63 -7.90 4.77 -10.64
C PRO A 63 -9.04 5.82 -10.66
N THR A 64 -10.24 5.46 -10.18
CA THR A 64 -11.37 6.37 -10.03
C THR A 64 -11.52 6.99 -8.63
N ASN A 65 -10.79 6.52 -7.61
CA ASN A 65 -10.96 7.04 -6.25
C ASN A 65 -9.96 8.16 -5.89
N ASP A 66 -9.83 9.14 -6.79
CA ASP A 66 -9.28 10.45 -6.47
C ASP A 66 -10.42 11.34 -5.96
N SER A 67 -10.79 11.14 -4.70
CA SER A 67 -11.70 12.05 -4.00
C SER A 67 -11.18 12.30 -2.60
N PRO A 68 -10.30 13.32 -2.40
CA PRO A 68 -10.30 14.00 -1.12
C PRO A 68 -11.72 14.50 -0.88
N SER A 69 -12.35 14.05 0.20
CA SER A 69 -13.64 14.54 0.67
C SER A 69 -13.56 16.06 0.89
N LYS A 70 -13.76 16.84 -0.17
CA LYS A 70 -14.01 18.27 -0.10
C LYS A 70 -15.43 18.43 0.43
N ARG A 71 -15.58 18.38 1.76
CA ARG A 71 -16.79 18.92 2.39
C ARG A 71 -16.74 20.44 2.26
N SER A 72 -17.12 20.92 1.09
CA SER A 72 -17.55 22.30 0.85
C SER A 72 -18.67 22.60 1.83
N THR A 73 -18.35 23.31 2.90
CA THR A 73 -19.38 23.95 3.73
C THR A 73 -19.12 25.43 3.64
N GLY A 74 -19.68 26.05 2.61
CA GLY A 74 -19.72 27.49 2.47
C GLY A 74 -20.34 28.13 3.70
N ARG A 75 -19.64 29.10 4.26
CA ARG A 75 -20.25 30.18 5.03
C ARG A 75 -19.68 31.49 4.52
N SER A 76 -20.54 32.19 3.81
CA SER A 76 -20.32 33.45 3.13
C SER A 76 -19.70 34.50 4.04
N ILE A 77 -18.65 35.18 3.55
CA ILE A 77 -18.14 36.41 4.14
C ILE A 77 -19.12 37.53 3.74
N PRO A 78 -19.80 38.22 4.67
CA PRO A 78 -20.57 39.40 4.30
C PRO A 78 -19.60 40.53 3.94
N ALA A 79 -19.79 41.09 2.74
CA ALA A 79 -19.05 42.26 2.26
C ALA A 79 -19.32 43.45 3.18
N SER A 80 -18.29 43.87 3.91
CA SER A 80 -18.30 45.14 4.62
C SER A 80 -18.16 46.26 3.57
N LYS A 81 -19.21 47.09 3.40
CA LYS A 81 -19.06 48.38 2.72
C LYS A 81 -20.10 49.42 3.18
N ALA A 82 -19.56 50.42 3.90
CA ALA A 82 -19.93 51.85 4.02
C ALA A 82 -21.35 52.19 4.58
N ASP A 83 -21.60 53.27 5.32
CA ASP A 83 -21.17 54.69 5.25
C ASP A 83 -21.17 55.26 6.71
N LEU A 84 -20.40 56.29 7.11
CA LEU A 84 -20.65 57.74 6.91
C LEU A 84 -22.04 58.23 7.36
#